data_AF-A0A386WM84-F1
#
_entry.id   AF-A0A386WM84-F1
#
_cell.length_a   1.000
_cell.length_b   1.000
_cell.length_c   1.000
_cell.angle_alpha   90.00
_cell.angle_beta   90.00
_cell.angle_gamma   90.00
#
_symmetry.space_group_name_H-M   'P 1'
#
loop_
_entity.id
_entity.type
_entity.pdbx_description
1 polymer ?
#
loop_
_entity_poly.entity_id
_entity_poly.type
_entity_poly.pdbx_seq_one_letter_code
_entity_poly.pdbx_strand_id
1 'polypeptide(L)'
;MVHVPSLSQRERLILAELSGVAGRYGTGVDRDRPRDEAIAAIRAVTTDGRLLGIQAGVALADPCQMSGETARLLKAAGADMAVAAGHAVQVRERMRRQGVRYPDE
;
A
#
# COMPACT_ATOMS: atom_id res chain seq x y z
N MET A 1 7.21 -2.57 8.65
CA MET A 1 7.57 -3.72 7.79
C MET A 1 6.32 -4.54 7.52
N VAL A 2 5.99 -4.81 6.25
CA VAL A 2 4.81 -5.61 5.86
C VAL A 2 5.09 -7.08 6.20
N HIS A 3 4.60 -7.54 7.35
CA HIS A 3 4.75 -8.94 7.74
C HIS A 3 3.63 -9.78 7.11
N VAL A 4 3.93 -10.35 5.94
CA VAL A 4 3.10 -11.36 5.27
C VAL A 4 3.93 -12.66 5.23
N PRO A 5 3.62 -13.65 6.08
CA PRO A 5 4.45 -14.86 6.25
C PRO A 5 4.65 -15.68 4.97
N SER A 6 3.69 -15.61 4.04
CA SER A 6 3.68 -16.39 2.80
C SER A 6 4.54 -15.80 1.67
N LEU A 7 5.14 -14.62 1.85
CA LEU A 7 5.97 -14.01 0.81
C LEU A 7 7.38 -14.61 0.79
N SER A 8 7.90 -14.80 -0.42
CA SER A 8 9.33 -15.02 -0.66
C SER A 8 10.16 -13.79 -0.28
N GLN A 9 11.47 -13.97 -0.16
CA GLN A 9 12.39 -12.86 0.09
C GLN A 9 12.34 -11.81 -1.03
N ARG A 10 12.22 -12.25 -2.29
CA ARG A 10 12.13 -11.36 -3.45
C ARG A 10 10.89 -10.46 -3.37
N GLU A 11 9.73 -11.02 -3.04
CA GLU A 11 8.50 -10.26 -2.92
C GLU A 11 8.54 -9.27 -1.75
N ARG A 12 9.21 -9.63 -0.65
CA ARG A 12 9.43 -8.69 0.47
C ARG A 12 10.28 -7.49 0.06
N LEU A 13 11.31 -7.70 -0.76
CA LEU A 13 12.14 -6.60 -1.29
C LEU A 13 11.32 -5.70 -2.22
N ILE A 14 10.54 -6.29 -3.12
CA ILE A 14 9.62 -5.54 -4.00
C ILE A 14 8.63 -4.71 -3.19
N LEU A 15 8.02 -5.28 -2.14
CA LEU A 15 7.09 -4.53 -1.28
C LEU A 15 7.79 -3.41 -0.51
N ALA A 16 9.04 -3.59 -0.08
CA ALA A 16 9.79 -2.53 0.59
C ALA A 16 10.04 -1.35 -0.36
N GLU A 17 10.48 -1.63 -1.58
CA GLU A 17 10.68 -0.61 -2.62
C GLU A 17 9.35 0.06 -3.01
N LEU A 18 8.31 -0.74 -3.24
CA LEU A 18 6.97 -0.27 -3.56
C LEU A 18 6.40 0.64 -2.47
N SER A 19 6.61 0.28 -1.19
CA SER A 19 6.20 1.13 -0.07
C SER A 19 6.91 2.48 -0.07
N GLY A 20 8.19 2.51 -0.44
CA GLY A 20 8.93 3.75 -0.61
C GLY A 20 8.38 4.60 -1.76
N VAL A 21 8.31 4.03 -2.96
CA VAL A 21 7.86 4.72 -4.17
C VAL A 21 6.41 5.22 -4.02
N ALA A 22 5.48 4.34 -3.65
CA ALA A 22 4.08 4.72 -3.48
C ALA A 22 3.90 5.76 -2.36
N GLY A 23 4.70 5.68 -1.28
CA GLY A 23 4.69 6.67 -0.21
C GLY A 23 5.15 8.06 -0.67
N ARG A 24 6.23 8.15 -1.46
CA ARG A 24 6.73 9.44 -1.97
C ARG A 24 5.70 10.16 -2.84
N TYR A 25 5.04 9.43 -3.73
CA TYR A 25 4.03 9.99 -4.64
C TYR A 25 2.65 10.16 -3.99
N GLY A 26 2.30 9.37 -2.97
CA GLY A 26 0.99 9.45 -2.33
C GLY A 26 0.89 10.57 -1.29
N THR A 27 1.89 10.67 -0.40
CA THR A 27 1.85 11.62 0.73
C THR A 27 3.17 12.35 0.96
N GLY A 28 4.24 11.96 0.25
CA GLY A 28 5.60 12.46 0.46
C GLY A 28 6.04 13.56 -0.50
N VAL A 29 7.35 13.61 -0.73
CA VAL A 29 8.04 14.69 -1.46
C VAL A 29 7.66 14.81 -2.94
N ASP A 30 7.14 13.74 -3.55
CA ASP A 30 6.78 13.69 -4.96
C ASP A 30 5.25 13.81 -5.16
N ARG A 31 4.47 14.13 -4.11
CA ARG A 31 3.00 14.14 -4.17
C ARG A 31 2.39 15.10 -5.19
N ASP A 32 3.10 16.17 -5.52
CA ASP A 32 2.65 17.20 -6.47
C ASP A 32 3.11 16.90 -7.91
N ARG A 33 3.80 15.78 -8.13
CA ARG A 33 4.20 15.32 -9.47
C ARG A 33 2.99 14.87 -10.29
N PRO A 34 3.09 14.88 -11.63
CA PRO A 34 2.03 14.38 -12.50
C PRO A 34 1.63 12.95 -12.16
N ARG A 35 0.32 12.70 -12.17
CA ARG A 35 -0.25 11.41 -11.79
C ARG A 35 0.23 10.26 -12.67
N ASP A 36 0.43 10.51 -13.96
CA ASP A 36 0.94 9.49 -14.89
C ASP A 36 2.39 9.11 -14.60
N GLU A 37 3.22 10.05 -14.14
CA GLU A 37 4.59 9.77 -13.67
C GLU A 37 4.58 8.89 -12.43
N ALA A 38 3.69 9.18 -11.46
CA ALA A 38 3.52 8.37 -10.26
C ALA A 38 3.11 6.92 -10.61
N ILE A 39 2.15 6.76 -11.51
CA ILE A 39 1.69 5.44 -11.97
C ILE A 39 2.81 4.69 -12.69
N ALA A 40 3.56 5.37 -13.57
CA ALA A 40 4.69 4.78 -14.28
C ALA A 40 5.79 4.33 -13.31
N ALA A 41 6.12 5.15 -12.31
CA ALA A 41 7.12 4.81 -11.29
C ALA A 41 6.70 3.60 -10.45
N ILE A 42 5.42 3.50 -10.06
CA ILE A 42 4.89 2.33 -9.35
C ILE A 42 5.00 1.08 -10.21
N ARG A 43 4.60 1.16 -11.49
CA ARG A 43 4.66 0.03 -12.44
C ARG A 43 6.08 -0.41 -12.76
N ALA A 44 7.05 0.50 -12.68
CA ALA A 44 8.47 0.17 -12.84
C ALA A 44 9.00 -0.72 -11.70
N VAL A 45 8.46 -0.59 -10.48
CA VAL A 45 8.79 -1.49 -9.35
C VAL A 45 8.15 -2.85 -9.57
N THR A 46 6.85 -2.88 -9.88
CA THR A 46 6.14 -4.12 -10.22
C THR A 46 4.83 -3.86 -10.93
N THR A 47 4.44 -4.79 -11.80
CA THR A 47 3.11 -4.87 -12.42
C THR A 47 2.26 -6.00 -11.83
N ASP A 48 2.76 -6.73 -10.82
CA ASP A 48 2.02 -7.78 -10.14
C ASP A 48 0.89 -7.15 -9.31
N GLY A 49 -0.35 -7.30 -9.81
CA GLY A 49 -1.56 -6.77 -9.18
C GLY A 49 -1.75 -7.25 -7.74
N ARG A 50 -1.26 -8.44 -7.38
CA ARG A 50 -1.36 -8.96 -6.01
C ARG A 50 -0.43 -8.22 -5.05
N LEU A 51 0.81 -7.95 -5.45
CA LEU A 51 1.76 -7.19 -4.62
C LEU A 51 1.32 -5.73 -4.48
N LEU A 52 0.83 -5.12 -5.57
CA LEU A 52 0.20 -3.81 -5.55
C LEU A 52 -1.02 -3.79 -4.62
N GLY A 53 -1.85 -4.85 -4.66
CA GLY A 53 -2.98 -5.07 -3.77
C GLY A 53 -2.59 -5.13 -2.30
N ILE A 54 -1.55 -5.89 -1.95
CA ILE A 54 -1.03 -5.96 -0.57
C ILE A 54 -0.65 -4.57 -0.07
N GLN A 55 0.12 -3.80 -0.85
CA GLN A 55 0.51 -2.45 -0.44
C GLN A 55 -0.69 -1.51 -0.35
N ALA A 56 -1.67 -1.62 -1.27
CA ALA A 56 -2.89 -0.85 -1.21
C ALA A 56 -3.69 -1.17 0.06
N GLY A 57 -3.72 -2.44 0.47
CA GLY A 57 -4.34 -2.87 1.72
C GLY A 57 -3.68 -2.26 2.96
N VAL A 58 -2.36 -2.11 2.97
CA VAL A 58 -1.64 -1.40 4.04
C VAL A 58 -2.06 0.07 4.09
N ALA A 59 -2.12 0.75 2.94
CA ALA A 59 -2.56 2.14 2.86
C ALA A 59 -4.03 2.32 3.30
N LEU A 60 -4.91 1.38 2.96
CA LEU A 60 -6.32 1.38 3.41
C LEU A 60 -6.47 1.09 4.91
N ALA A 61 -5.49 0.44 5.52
CA ALA A 61 -5.46 0.16 6.95
C ALA A 61 -4.86 1.31 7.79
N ASP A 62 -4.45 2.42 7.16
CA ASP A 62 -3.89 3.59 7.85
C ASP A 62 -4.91 4.19 8.85
N PRO A 63 -4.63 4.15 10.17
CA PRO A 63 -5.53 4.69 11.18
C PRO A 63 -5.66 6.22 11.10
N CYS A 64 -4.67 6.91 10.54
CA CYS A 64 -4.66 8.36 10.40
C CYS A 64 -5.35 8.83 9.11
N GLN A 65 -5.82 7.91 8.26
CA GLN A 65 -6.48 8.20 6.98
C GLN A 65 -5.67 9.11 6.02
N MET A 66 -4.35 9.25 6.23
CA MET A 66 -3.48 10.08 5.40
C MET A 66 -3.12 9.38 4.10
N SER A 67 -3.12 8.05 4.09
CA SER A 67 -2.67 7.21 2.97
C SER A 67 -3.73 6.99 1.88
N GLY A 68 -4.81 7.76 1.88
CA GLY A 68 -5.90 7.64 0.90
C GLY A 68 -5.43 7.81 -0.55
N GLU A 69 -4.55 8.79 -0.80
CA GLU A 69 -4.01 9.03 -2.15
C GLU A 69 -3.06 7.91 -2.59
N THR A 70 -2.23 7.40 -1.67
CA THR A 70 -1.39 6.21 -1.92
C THR A 70 -2.23 5.02 -2.41
N ALA A 71 -3.36 4.74 -1.76
CA ALA A 71 -4.25 3.66 -2.19
C ALA A 71 -4.87 3.91 -3.57
N ARG A 72 -5.22 5.17 -3.90
CA ARG A 72 -5.75 5.53 -5.23
C ARG A 72 -4.71 5.38 -6.33
N LEU A 73 -3.45 5.74 -6.08
CA LEU A 73 -2.35 5.55 -7.02
C LEU A 73 -2.08 4.07 -7.28
N LEU A 74 -2.03 3.24 -6.24
CA LEU A 74 -1.84 1.80 -6.37
C LEU A 74 -3.00 1.15 -7.15
N LYS A 75 -4.24 1.57 -6.90
CA LYS A 75 -5.41 1.14 -7.71
C LYS A 75 -5.23 1.51 -9.18
N ALA A 76 -4.86 2.75 -9.49
CA ALA A 76 -4.63 3.20 -10.86
C ALA A 76 -3.47 2.46 -11.55
N ALA A 77 -2.46 2.05 -10.78
CA ALA A 77 -1.34 1.25 -11.29
C ALA A 77 -1.73 -0.20 -11.63
N GLY A 78 -2.86 -0.70 -11.11
CA GLY A 78 -3.38 -2.05 -11.39
C GLY A 78 -3.46 -2.96 -10.17
N ALA A 79 -3.53 -2.41 -8.95
CA ALA A 79 -3.70 -3.20 -7.74
C ALA A 79 -4.99 -4.04 -7.78
N ASP A 80 -4.86 -5.31 -7.38
CA ASP A 80 -6.01 -6.15 -7.08
C ASP A 80 -6.66 -5.64 -5.77
N MET A 81 -7.82 -5.01 -5.93
CA MET A 81 -8.54 -4.41 -4.80
C MET A 81 -9.24 -5.44 -3.91
N ALA A 82 -9.47 -6.67 -4.39
CA ALA A 82 -9.96 -7.75 -3.54
C ALA A 82 -8.86 -8.21 -2.57
N VAL A 83 -7.63 -8.36 -3.07
CA VAL A 83 -6.44 -8.61 -2.24
C VAL A 83 -6.22 -7.45 -1.26
N ALA A 84 -6.35 -6.20 -1.73
CA ALA A 84 -6.20 -5.02 -0.88
C ALA A 84 -7.22 -4.99 0.28
N ALA A 85 -8.50 -5.22 -0.01
CA ALA A 85 -9.54 -5.25 1.01
C ALA A 85 -9.29 -6.35 2.05
N GLY A 86 -8.99 -7.57 1.60
CA GLY A 86 -8.67 -8.69 2.50
C GLY A 86 -7.44 -8.41 3.36
N HIS A 87 -6.39 -7.83 2.79
CA HIS A 87 -5.19 -7.50 3.53
C HIS A 87 -5.38 -6.34 4.50
N ALA A 88 -6.18 -5.33 4.14
CA ALA A 88 -6.50 -4.20 5.02
C ALA A 88 -7.17 -4.67 6.33
N VAL A 89 -8.11 -5.63 6.24
CA VAL A 89 -8.76 -6.23 7.41
C VAL A 89 -7.71 -6.89 8.32
N GLN A 90 -6.83 -7.73 7.77
CA GLN A 90 -5.77 -8.40 8.54
C GLN A 90 -4.83 -7.41 9.22
N VAL A 91 -4.45 -6.33 8.53
CA VAL A 91 -3.58 -5.29 9.09
C VAL A 91 -4.28 -4.53 10.21
N ARG A 92 -5.55 -4.13 10.02
CA ARG A 92 -6.36 -3.46 11.05
C ARG A 92 -6.52 -4.32 12.30
N GLU A 93 -6.85 -5.59 12.14
CA GLU A 93 -6.94 -6.55 13.26
C GLU A 93 -5.62 -6.67 14.02
N ARG A 94 -4.50 -6.77 13.29
CA ARG A 94 -3.17 -6.79 13.91
C ARG A 94 -2.87 -5.51 14.68
N MET A 95 -3.19 -4.34 14.12
CA MET A 95 -2.99 -3.05 14.77
C MET A 95 -3.87 -2.89 16.02
N ARG A 96 -5.13 -3.35 15.98
CA ARG A 96 -6.01 -3.40 17.15
C ARG A 96 -5.43 -4.26 18.28
N ARG A 97 -4.89 -5.45 17.95
CA ARG A 97 -4.18 -6.29 18.94
C ARG A 97 -2.95 -5.62 19.54
N GLN A 98 -2.39 -4.62 18.86
CA GLN A 98 -1.27 -3.80 19.33
C GLN A 98 -1.73 -2.51 20.06
N GLY A 99 -3.04 -2.33 20.25
CA GLY A 99 -3.62 -1.20 21.00
C GLY A 99 -3.96 0.04 20.16
N VAL A 100 -3.85 -0.02 18.83
CA VAL A 100 -4.25 1.08 17.94
C VAL A 100 -5.78 1.16 17.87
N ARG A 101 -6.33 2.37 18.08
CA ARG A 101 -7.75 2.68 17.88
C ARG A 101 -7.96 3.36 16.54
N TYR A 102 -9.05 3.04 15.87
CA TYR A 102 -9.45 3.68 14.62
C TYR A 102 -10.51 4.76 14.92
N PRO A 103 -10.50 5.90 14.21
CA PRO A 103 -11.39 7.03 14.51
C PRO A 103 -12.88 6.76 14.24
N ASP A 104 -13.21 5.66 13.55
CA ASP A 104 -14.57 5.24 13.24
C ASP A 104 -15.20 4.36 14.36
N GLU A 105 -14.52 4.23 15.52
CA GLU A 105 -14.96 3.53 16.76
C GLU A 105 -15.17 4.51 17.92
#